data_AF-A0AAQ4QDE8-F1
#
_entry.id   AF-A0AAQ4QDE8-F1
#
_cell.length_a   1.000
_cell.length_b   1.000
_cell.length_c   1.000
_cell.angle_alpha   90.00
_cell.angle_beta   90.00
_cell.angle_gamma   90.00
#
_symmetry.space_group_name_H-M   'P 1'
#
loop_
_entity.id
_entity.type
_entity.pdbx_description
1 polymer ?
#
loop_
_entity_poly.entity_id
_entity_poly.type
_entity_poly.pdbx_seq_one_letter_code
_entity_poly.pdbx_strand_id
1 'polypeptide(L)'
;MPSAMNANRTVQSASPDVGSAPGSMGNFALGGQAEVLKQVLCVLDKKVRNLEKKKSKLDDYQVKKDKGERLNQDQLDALTKFQEITYNLEFGRELQKTFITLGQDIQKVVKKSARREQLQREEAEQRRLKTILELQFLLDRLGEDNVRRDLKEGVGGSPMLTDAHLAAFDEFYKLVGPDRDQSVRLVDRYEEASVHLWDLLEGKNKAVVGTTYKALRETLDQVMLSGYFDQVPSHQNGVCEEKAAEEAEAQDQASAATVAEAAAAPAVVAESSEAEEQSPTADPEPEVVEFTDSIAVEKTEFIPLLGSFSVILVLKTESVLCSMSSRFLVCKLMLLQEFQ
;
A
#
# COMPACT_ATOMS: atom_id res chain seq x y z
N MET A 1 9.99 -63.63 24.09
CA MET A 1 10.92 -62.73 23.36
C MET A 1 11.12 -63.29 21.96
N PRO A 2 11.47 -62.51 20.92
CA PRO A 2 11.25 -61.07 20.70
C PRO A 2 10.45 -60.80 19.38
N SER A 3 9.63 -59.76 19.29
CA SER A 3 9.87 -58.44 18.64
C SER A 3 9.62 -58.33 17.11
N ALA A 4 8.69 -57.42 16.76
CA ALA A 4 8.77 -56.32 15.78
C ALA A 4 9.43 -56.56 14.38
N MET A 5 8.91 -56.01 13.27
CA MET A 5 8.62 -54.58 13.03
C MET A 5 7.65 -54.35 11.86
N ASN A 6 6.97 -53.19 11.87
CA ASN A 6 6.20 -52.66 10.73
C ASN A 6 7.11 -52.32 9.54
N ALA A 7 6.65 -52.60 8.32
CA ALA A 7 7.22 -52.08 7.07
C ALA A 7 6.14 -51.34 6.26
N ASN A 8 5.88 -50.08 6.61
CA ASN A 8 5.00 -49.22 5.82
C ASN A 8 5.80 -48.59 4.66
N ARG A 9 5.50 -48.99 3.42
CA ARG A 9 6.29 -48.63 2.23
C ARG A 9 5.74 -47.36 1.56
N THR A 10 6.02 -46.21 2.17
CA THR A 10 5.79 -44.90 1.53
C THR A 10 6.77 -44.72 0.38
N VAL A 11 6.26 -44.60 -0.85
CA VAL A 11 7.09 -44.27 -2.02
C VAL A 11 7.42 -42.78 -1.98
N GLN A 12 8.71 -42.45 -1.95
CA GLN A 12 9.20 -41.08 -2.05
C GLN A 12 9.12 -40.61 -3.50
N SER A 13 8.23 -39.65 -3.79
CA SER A 13 8.32 -38.82 -4.99
C SER A 13 9.14 -37.57 -4.67
N ALA A 14 10.44 -37.60 -4.99
CA ALA A 14 11.27 -36.40 -4.93
C ALA A 14 10.90 -35.46 -6.09
N SER A 15 10.39 -34.27 -5.77
CA SER A 15 10.23 -33.17 -6.73
C SER A 15 11.36 -32.17 -6.51
N PRO A 16 12.06 -31.70 -7.56
CA PRO A 16 13.18 -30.78 -7.40
C PRO A 16 12.71 -29.38 -6.98
N ASP A 17 13.45 -28.80 -6.04
CA ASP A 17 13.35 -27.39 -5.66
C ASP A 17 13.80 -26.52 -6.84
N VAL A 18 12.90 -25.68 -7.36
CA VAL A 18 13.16 -24.81 -8.52
C VAL A 18 13.10 -23.33 -8.16
N GLY A 19 14.29 -22.75 -7.96
CA GLY A 19 14.58 -21.40 -8.46
C GLY A 19 13.90 -20.24 -7.74
N SER A 20 14.29 -19.97 -6.49
CA SER A 20 14.18 -18.60 -5.97
C SER A 20 15.05 -17.65 -6.79
N ALA A 21 14.42 -16.77 -7.58
CA ALA A 21 15.11 -15.80 -8.43
C ALA A 21 15.88 -14.75 -7.60
N PRO A 22 17.05 -14.25 -8.08
CA PRO A 22 17.89 -13.30 -7.34
C PRO A 22 17.35 -11.86 -7.42
N GLY A 23 16.20 -11.61 -6.78
CA GLY A 23 15.52 -10.31 -6.72
C GLY A 23 15.77 -9.48 -5.46
N SER A 24 16.83 -9.75 -4.68
CA SER A 24 17.03 -9.15 -3.35
C SER A 24 18.37 -8.44 -3.17
N MET A 25 18.60 -7.39 -3.96
CA MET A 25 19.71 -6.43 -3.73
C MET A 25 19.40 -5.42 -2.60
N GLY A 26 18.13 -5.26 -2.20
CA GLY A 26 17.72 -4.31 -1.15
C GLY A 26 17.97 -4.79 0.28
N ASN A 27 17.93 -6.10 0.54
CA ASN A 27 17.87 -6.63 1.91
C ASN A 27 19.24 -7.04 2.49
N PHE A 28 20.25 -7.22 1.65
CA PHE A 28 21.62 -7.56 2.08
C PHE A 28 22.28 -6.46 2.90
N ALA A 29 22.02 -5.19 2.57
CA ALA A 29 22.65 -4.04 3.22
C ALA A 29 22.32 -3.96 4.72
N LEU A 30 21.05 -4.08 5.10
CA LEU A 30 20.62 -3.91 6.50
C LEU A 30 20.90 -5.15 7.36
N GLY A 31 20.86 -6.36 6.77
CA GLY A 31 21.22 -7.60 7.48
C GLY A 31 22.67 -7.59 7.98
N GLY A 32 23.60 -7.09 7.17
CA GLY A 32 25.01 -6.94 7.56
C GLY A 32 25.22 -5.95 8.70
N GLN A 33 24.53 -4.81 8.70
CA GLN A 33 24.65 -3.78 9.74
C GLN A 33 24.22 -4.30 11.13
N ALA A 34 23.17 -5.12 11.18
CA ALA A 34 22.72 -5.72 12.43
C ALA A 34 23.76 -6.68 13.05
N GLU A 35 24.54 -7.39 12.23
CA GLU A 35 25.57 -8.31 12.70
C GLU A 35 26.85 -7.58 13.13
N VAL A 36 27.27 -6.55 12.38
CA VAL A 36 28.38 -5.65 12.79
C VAL A 36 28.07 -5.00 14.14
N LEU A 37 26.84 -4.53 14.35
CA LEU A 37 26.45 -3.91 15.61
C LEU A 37 26.51 -4.88 16.81
N LYS A 38 26.11 -6.15 16.64
CA LYS A 38 26.27 -7.18 17.69
C LYS A 38 27.75 -7.39 18.04
N GLN A 39 28.64 -7.38 17.05
CA GLN A 39 30.07 -7.54 17.30
C GLN A 39 30.64 -6.36 18.10
N VAL A 40 30.26 -5.12 17.74
CA VAL A 40 30.63 -3.90 18.48
C VAL A 40 30.14 -3.98 19.94
N LEU A 41 28.86 -4.32 20.15
CA LEU A 41 28.30 -4.49 21.49
C LEU A 41 29.05 -5.58 22.29
N CYS A 42 29.35 -6.74 21.69
CA CYS A 42 30.10 -7.81 22.35
C CYS A 42 31.51 -7.37 22.80
N VAL A 43 32.17 -6.49 22.04
CA VAL A 43 33.47 -5.91 22.41
C VAL A 43 33.32 -4.88 23.54
N LEU A 44 32.29 -4.01 23.47
CA LEU A 44 31.98 -3.05 24.53
C LEU A 44 31.62 -3.74 25.84
N ASP A 45 30.78 -4.77 25.83
CA ASP A 45 30.42 -5.58 27.02
C ASP A 45 31.66 -6.17 27.70
N LYS A 46 32.68 -6.58 26.92
CA LYS A 46 33.94 -7.09 27.45
C LYS A 46 34.79 -5.95 28.03
N LYS A 47 34.84 -4.79 27.36
CA LYS A 47 35.58 -3.60 27.83
C LYS A 47 35.00 -3.05 29.13
N VAL A 48 33.68 -2.87 29.21
CA VAL A 48 32.96 -2.41 30.42
C VAL A 48 33.21 -3.37 31.58
N ARG A 49 32.95 -4.67 31.42
CA ARG A 49 33.21 -5.68 32.47
C ARG A 49 34.68 -5.72 32.92
N ASN A 50 35.63 -5.47 32.02
CA ASN A 50 37.05 -5.39 32.38
C ASN A 50 37.39 -4.10 33.15
N LEU A 51 36.73 -2.97 32.86
CA LEU A 51 36.89 -1.73 33.62
C LEU A 51 36.21 -1.81 34.99
N GLU A 52 35.04 -2.44 35.11
CA GLU A 52 34.37 -2.71 36.39
C GLU A 52 35.26 -3.53 37.33
N LYS A 53 35.85 -4.61 36.81
CA LYS A 53 36.83 -5.44 37.55
C LYS A 53 38.08 -4.67 37.96
N LYS A 54 38.53 -3.67 37.18
CA LYS A 54 39.66 -2.81 37.54
C LYS A 54 39.25 -1.80 38.62
N LYS A 55 38.11 -1.14 38.46
CA LYS A 55 37.60 -0.17 39.43
C LYS A 55 37.40 -0.82 40.80
N SER A 56 36.74 -1.97 40.87
CA SER A 56 36.53 -2.70 42.13
C SER A 56 37.84 -3.02 42.87
N LYS A 57 38.91 -3.42 42.16
CA LYS A 57 40.22 -3.64 42.78
C LYS A 57 40.89 -2.35 43.29
N LEU A 58 40.62 -1.22 42.66
CA LEU A 58 41.13 0.07 43.11
C LEU A 58 40.28 0.64 44.25
N ASP A 59 38.97 0.40 44.26
CA ASP A 59 38.09 0.66 45.40
C ASP A 59 38.62 -0.09 46.64
N ASP A 60 39.00 -1.38 46.50
CA ASP A 60 39.64 -2.16 47.57
C ASP A 60 40.97 -1.55 48.06
N TYR A 61 41.83 -1.09 47.13
CA TYR A 61 43.11 -0.45 47.47
C TYR A 61 42.91 0.90 48.17
N GLN A 62 41.91 1.68 47.74
CA GLN A 62 41.57 2.96 48.35
C GLN A 62 41.08 2.74 49.79
N VAL A 63 40.17 1.79 50.02
CA VAL A 63 39.71 1.40 51.37
C VAL A 63 40.88 0.95 52.27
N LYS A 64 41.87 0.24 51.75
CA LYS A 64 43.07 -0.16 52.52
C LYS A 64 43.95 1.02 52.88
N LYS A 65 44.15 1.95 51.93
CA LYS A 65 44.91 3.18 52.13
C LYS A 65 44.26 4.04 53.22
N ASP A 66 42.95 4.18 53.18
CA ASP A 66 42.16 4.98 54.12
C ASP A 66 42.11 4.36 55.53
N LYS A 67 42.29 3.04 55.63
CA LYS A 67 42.52 2.31 56.90
C LYS A 67 43.96 2.39 57.42
N GLY A 68 44.88 3.00 56.68
CA GLY A 68 46.31 3.07 57.04
C GLY A 68 47.10 1.78 56.80
N GLU A 69 46.59 0.82 56.02
CA GLU A 69 47.37 -0.35 55.61
C GLU A 69 48.49 0.06 54.65
N ARG A 70 49.67 -0.54 54.76
CA ARG A 70 50.77 -0.32 53.80
C ARG A 70 50.46 -1.01 52.46
N LEU A 71 50.27 -0.21 51.42
CA LEU A 71 50.26 -0.67 50.04
C LEU A 71 51.67 -0.68 49.43
N ASN A 72 51.90 -1.56 48.46
CA ASN A 72 53.14 -1.57 47.66
C ASN A 72 53.13 -0.44 46.60
N GLN A 73 54.30 -0.10 46.05
CA GLN A 73 54.44 0.98 45.06
C GLN A 73 53.49 0.79 43.86
N ASP A 74 53.43 -0.41 43.26
CA ASP A 74 52.54 -0.70 42.13
C ASP A 74 51.06 -0.42 42.43
N GLN A 75 50.63 -0.57 43.69
CA GLN A 75 49.25 -0.35 44.12
C GLN A 75 48.98 1.15 44.32
N LEU A 76 49.95 1.89 44.86
CA LEU A 76 49.90 3.36 44.96
C LEU A 76 49.88 4.00 43.56
N ASP A 77 50.74 3.52 42.65
CA ASP A 77 50.79 3.96 41.27
C ASP A 77 49.50 3.62 40.52
N ALA A 78 48.90 2.45 40.77
CA ALA A 78 47.59 2.09 40.21
C ALA A 78 46.45 3.00 40.72
N LEU A 79 46.49 3.43 41.98
CA LEU A 79 45.53 4.40 42.53
C LEU A 79 45.61 5.78 41.85
N THR A 80 46.78 6.20 41.33
CA THR A 80 46.86 7.46 40.57
C THR A 80 45.97 7.49 39.32
N LYS A 81 45.65 6.31 38.77
CA LYS A 81 44.81 6.12 37.58
C LYS A 81 43.33 5.86 37.90
N PHE A 82 42.93 5.97 39.16
CA PHE A 82 41.56 5.65 39.61
C PHE A 82 40.49 6.50 38.93
N GLN A 83 40.72 7.82 38.82
CA GLN A 83 39.80 8.75 38.15
C GLN A 83 39.69 8.44 36.66
N GLU A 84 40.81 8.17 35.98
CA GLU A 84 40.84 7.80 34.57
C GLU A 84 40.05 6.49 34.30
N ILE A 85 40.18 5.48 35.18
CA ILE A 85 39.45 4.21 35.06
C ILE A 85 37.96 4.40 35.33
N THR A 86 37.58 5.29 36.24
CA THR A 86 36.18 5.63 36.55
C THR A 86 35.53 6.36 35.37
N TYR A 87 36.16 7.41 34.85
CA TYR A 87 35.70 8.12 33.65
C TYR A 87 35.57 7.19 32.43
N ASN A 88 36.58 6.35 32.16
CA ASN A 88 36.54 5.40 31.05
C ASN A 88 35.41 4.35 31.21
N LEU A 89 35.05 3.99 32.44
CA LEU A 89 33.94 3.07 32.73
C LEU A 89 32.59 3.74 32.44
N GLU A 90 32.40 4.98 32.89
CA GLU A 90 31.20 5.77 32.64
C GLU A 90 31.00 6.04 31.14
N PHE A 91 32.05 6.49 30.46
CA PHE A 91 32.05 6.63 29.00
C PHE A 91 31.71 5.30 28.29
N GLY A 92 32.30 4.19 28.72
CA GLY A 92 32.02 2.87 28.16
C GLY A 92 30.57 2.43 28.33
N ARG A 93 29.93 2.76 29.46
CA ARG A 93 28.52 2.47 29.73
C ARG A 93 27.58 3.35 28.90
N GLU A 94 27.85 4.65 28.78
CA GLU A 94 27.00 5.52 27.95
C GLU A 94 27.13 5.15 26.47
N LEU A 95 28.35 4.85 25.98
CA LEU A 95 28.56 4.39 24.61
C LEU A 95 27.85 3.06 24.32
N GLN A 96 27.90 2.10 25.26
CA GLN A 96 27.14 0.84 25.18
C GLN A 96 25.63 1.10 25.07
N LYS A 97 25.09 2.00 25.89
CA LYS A 97 23.69 2.45 25.85
C LYS A 97 23.33 3.10 24.51
N THR A 98 24.17 3.96 23.95
CA THR A 98 23.96 4.55 22.61
C THR A 98 23.84 3.48 21.54
N PHE A 99 24.74 2.48 21.51
CA PHE A 99 24.69 1.40 20.53
C PHE A 99 23.48 0.45 20.72
N ILE A 100 23.01 0.23 21.95
CA ILE A 100 21.77 -0.51 22.21
C ILE A 100 20.56 0.23 21.62
N THR A 101 20.43 1.54 21.88
CA THR A 101 19.35 2.37 21.32
C THR A 101 19.39 2.37 19.79
N LEU A 102 20.57 2.61 19.20
CA LEU A 102 20.79 2.58 17.76
C LEU A 102 20.36 1.24 17.15
N GLY A 103 20.66 0.12 17.81
CA GLY A 103 20.24 -1.21 17.35
C GLY A 103 18.73 -1.42 17.37
N GLN A 104 18.04 -0.91 18.40
CA GLN A 104 16.58 -0.93 18.45
C GLN A 104 15.98 -0.06 17.35
N ASP A 105 16.55 1.11 17.07
CA ASP A 105 16.03 2.04 16.06
C ASP A 105 16.28 1.53 14.63
N ILE A 106 17.45 0.93 14.35
CA ILE A 106 17.70 0.19 13.11
C ILE A 106 16.63 -0.91 12.95
N GLN A 107 16.37 -1.73 13.98
CA GLN A 107 15.33 -2.77 13.90
C GLN A 107 13.92 -2.21 13.66
N LYS A 108 13.56 -1.06 14.27
CA LYS A 108 12.28 -0.37 14.02
C LYS A 108 12.20 0.09 12.56
N VAL A 109 13.26 0.70 12.02
CA VAL A 109 13.32 1.17 10.63
C VAL A 109 13.25 0.01 9.64
N VAL A 110 14.01 -1.08 9.86
CA VAL A 110 13.96 -2.32 9.06
C VAL A 110 12.51 -2.84 8.98
N LYS A 111 11.85 -3.02 10.13
CA LYS A 111 10.47 -3.55 10.20
C LYS A 111 9.45 -2.61 9.55
N LYS A 112 9.56 -1.29 9.77
CA LYS A 112 8.70 -0.29 9.12
C LYS A 112 8.89 -0.27 7.60
N SER A 113 10.14 -0.34 7.13
CA SER A 113 10.47 -0.38 5.70
C SER A 113 9.92 -1.63 5.03
N ALA A 114 10.16 -2.82 5.59
CA ALA A 114 9.63 -4.08 5.07
C ALA A 114 8.08 -4.11 5.03
N ARG A 115 7.41 -3.59 6.08
CA ARG A 115 5.94 -3.49 6.09
C ARG A 115 5.42 -2.51 5.02
N ARG A 116 6.09 -1.37 4.82
CA ARG A 116 5.71 -0.39 3.79
C ARG A 116 5.90 -0.96 2.39
N GLU A 117 7.03 -1.63 2.15
CA GLU A 117 7.35 -2.26 0.87
C GLU A 117 6.36 -3.38 0.53
N GLN A 118 5.97 -4.19 1.53
CA GLN A 118 4.93 -5.21 1.38
C GLN A 118 3.57 -4.59 0.99
N LEU A 119 3.11 -3.57 1.72
CA LEU A 119 1.86 -2.87 1.40
C LEU A 119 1.89 -2.26 -0.01
N GLN A 120 3.03 -1.69 -0.42
CA GLN A 120 3.20 -1.14 -1.77
C GLN A 120 3.16 -2.21 -2.87
N ARG A 121 3.64 -3.44 -2.61
CA ARG A 121 3.47 -4.59 -3.52
C ARG A 121 2.00 -5.00 -3.62
N GLU A 122 1.33 -5.17 -2.49
CA GLU A 122 -0.08 -5.55 -2.43
C GLU A 122 -0.98 -4.52 -3.13
N GLU A 123 -0.75 -3.22 -2.94
CA GLU A 123 -1.43 -2.16 -3.68
C GLU A 123 -1.15 -2.21 -5.19
N ALA A 124 0.09 -2.52 -5.61
CA ALA A 124 0.44 -2.63 -7.03
C ALA A 124 -0.23 -3.85 -7.68
N GLU A 125 -0.34 -4.97 -6.97
CA GLU A 125 -1.08 -6.15 -7.41
C GLU A 125 -2.59 -5.88 -7.49
N GLN A 126 -3.16 -5.18 -6.50
CA GLN A 126 -4.56 -4.72 -6.56
C GLN A 126 -4.82 -3.79 -7.75
N ARG A 127 -3.90 -2.86 -8.06
CA ARG A 127 -3.99 -2.00 -9.26
C ARG A 127 -3.93 -2.82 -10.54
N ARG A 128 -3.03 -3.80 -10.65
CA ARG A 128 -2.95 -4.71 -11.81
C ARG A 128 -4.24 -5.50 -12.00
N LEU A 129 -4.80 -6.06 -10.92
CA LEU A 129 -6.08 -6.77 -10.95
C LEU A 129 -7.24 -5.86 -11.36
N LYS A 130 -7.30 -4.62 -10.84
CA LYS A 130 -8.27 -3.60 -11.27
C LYS A 130 -8.18 -3.39 -12.78
N THR A 131 -6.99 -3.14 -13.34
CA THR A 131 -6.82 -2.90 -14.77
C THR A 131 -7.16 -4.12 -15.64
N ILE A 132 -6.97 -5.36 -15.16
CA ILE A 132 -7.47 -6.56 -15.85
C ILE A 132 -9.00 -6.56 -15.92
N LEU A 133 -9.69 -6.21 -14.81
CA LEU A 133 -11.15 -6.14 -14.79
C LEU A 133 -11.70 -5.01 -15.68
N GLU A 134 -11.03 -3.86 -15.70
CA GLU A 134 -11.36 -2.73 -16.61
C GLU A 134 -11.17 -3.12 -18.08
N LEU A 135 -10.08 -3.81 -18.41
CA LEU A 135 -9.84 -4.36 -19.75
C LEU A 135 -10.93 -5.37 -20.14
N GLN A 136 -11.25 -6.34 -19.27
CA GLN A 136 -12.28 -7.35 -19.54
C GLN A 136 -13.63 -6.69 -19.80
N PHE A 137 -14.02 -5.73 -18.95
CA PHE A 137 -15.22 -4.93 -19.15
C PHE A 137 -15.20 -4.17 -20.49
N LEU A 138 -14.11 -3.49 -20.84
CA LEU A 138 -14.01 -2.79 -22.12
C LEU A 138 -14.15 -3.75 -23.30
N LEU A 139 -13.44 -4.87 -23.29
CA LEU A 139 -13.48 -5.85 -24.38
C LEU A 139 -14.88 -6.46 -24.55
N ASP A 140 -15.57 -6.77 -23.44
CA ASP A 140 -16.96 -7.25 -23.48
C ASP A 140 -17.91 -6.17 -24.04
N ARG A 141 -17.74 -4.89 -23.65
CA ARG A 141 -18.54 -3.76 -24.16
C ARG A 141 -18.26 -3.42 -25.62
N LEU A 142 -17.04 -3.61 -26.09
CA LEU A 142 -16.71 -3.54 -27.50
C LEU A 142 -17.37 -4.68 -28.31
N GLY A 143 -18.03 -5.66 -27.68
CA GLY A 143 -18.93 -6.57 -28.38
C GLY A 143 -20.22 -5.91 -28.91
N GLU A 144 -20.57 -4.70 -28.46
CA GLU A 144 -21.83 -4.01 -28.79
C GLU A 144 -21.63 -2.95 -29.90
N ASP A 145 -22.35 -3.05 -31.02
CA ASP A 145 -22.17 -2.17 -32.20
C ASP A 145 -22.49 -0.68 -31.93
N ASN A 146 -23.42 -0.41 -31.02
CA ASN A 146 -23.71 0.95 -30.54
C ASN A 146 -22.49 1.51 -29.78
N VAL A 147 -21.93 0.77 -28.83
CA VAL A 147 -20.73 1.20 -28.08
C VAL A 147 -19.54 1.44 -29.02
N ARG A 148 -19.34 0.57 -30.02
CA ARG A 148 -18.32 0.80 -31.07
C ARG A 148 -18.55 2.11 -31.81
N ARG A 149 -19.79 2.40 -32.23
CA ARG A 149 -20.13 3.63 -32.95
C ARG A 149 -19.92 4.86 -32.09
N ASP A 150 -20.45 4.87 -30.87
CA ASP A 150 -20.34 5.99 -29.94
C ASP A 150 -18.88 6.31 -29.61
N LEU A 151 -18.02 5.29 -29.42
CA LEU A 151 -16.58 5.49 -29.18
C LEU A 151 -15.81 5.96 -30.43
N LYS A 152 -16.32 5.68 -31.64
CA LYS A 152 -15.77 6.22 -32.90
C LYS A 152 -16.21 7.65 -33.17
N GLU A 153 -17.43 8.04 -32.79
CA GLU A 153 -17.95 9.39 -32.98
C GLU A 153 -17.47 10.33 -31.85
N GLY A 154 -17.40 9.79 -30.63
CA GLY A 154 -16.81 10.40 -29.44
C GLY A 154 -17.68 11.46 -28.77
N VAL A 155 -17.48 11.65 -27.46
CA VAL A 155 -18.18 12.68 -26.69
C VAL A 155 -17.70 14.07 -27.14
N GLY A 156 -18.58 14.85 -27.77
CA GLY A 156 -18.26 16.16 -28.32
C GLY A 156 -17.69 16.16 -29.75
N GLY A 157 -17.81 15.04 -30.49
CA GLY A 157 -17.49 14.99 -31.92
C GLY A 157 -16.01 14.86 -32.28
N SER A 158 -15.16 14.52 -31.30
CA SER A 158 -13.78 14.11 -31.54
C SER A 158 -13.68 12.59 -31.37
N PRO A 159 -13.27 11.83 -32.40
CA PRO A 159 -13.23 10.37 -32.33
C PRO A 159 -12.29 9.90 -31.21
N MET A 160 -12.79 9.11 -30.25
CA MET A 160 -11.95 8.55 -29.19
C MET A 160 -11.17 7.32 -29.68
N LEU A 161 -11.82 6.46 -30.46
CA LEU A 161 -11.23 5.26 -31.05
C LEU A 161 -11.23 5.33 -32.58
N THR A 162 -10.13 4.91 -33.18
CA THR A 162 -10.02 4.71 -34.63
C THR A 162 -10.41 3.27 -35.00
N ASP A 163 -10.72 3.00 -36.26
CA ASP A 163 -10.90 1.64 -36.76
C ASP A 163 -9.69 0.73 -36.48
N ALA A 164 -8.47 1.28 -36.52
CA ALA A 164 -7.26 0.56 -36.17
C ALA A 164 -7.20 0.18 -34.67
N HIS A 165 -7.73 1.03 -33.78
CA HIS A 165 -7.80 0.73 -32.34
C HIS A 165 -8.83 -0.37 -32.06
N LEU A 166 -10.00 -0.32 -32.70
CA LEU A 166 -11.02 -1.35 -32.56
C LEU A 166 -10.52 -2.71 -33.08
N ALA A 167 -9.94 -2.75 -34.28
CA ALA A 167 -9.35 -3.97 -34.82
C ALA A 167 -8.22 -4.53 -33.93
N ALA A 168 -7.41 -3.66 -33.31
CA ALA A 168 -6.41 -4.09 -32.34
C ALA A 168 -7.04 -4.73 -31.08
N PHE A 169 -8.10 -4.15 -30.52
CA PHE A 169 -8.83 -4.76 -29.41
C PHE A 169 -9.51 -6.08 -29.78
N ASP A 170 -10.06 -6.19 -31.00
CA ASP A 170 -10.69 -7.43 -31.50
C ASP A 170 -9.70 -8.59 -31.63
N GLU A 171 -8.52 -8.33 -32.20
CA GLU A 171 -7.46 -9.35 -32.27
C GLU A 171 -6.86 -9.62 -30.88
N PHE A 172 -6.80 -8.62 -29.98
CA PHE A 172 -6.31 -8.81 -28.62
C PHE A 172 -7.26 -9.65 -27.77
N TYR A 173 -8.57 -9.49 -27.94
CA TYR A 173 -9.60 -10.31 -27.28
C TYR A 173 -9.35 -11.80 -27.53
N LYS A 174 -9.03 -12.20 -28.77
CA LYS A 174 -8.72 -13.59 -29.13
C LYS A 174 -7.45 -14.14 -28.47
N LEU A 175 -6.53 -13.26 -28.07
CA LEU A 175 -5.29 -13.63 -27.38
C LEU A 175 -5.50 -13.84 -25.87
N VAL A 176 -6.38 -13.04 -25.24
CA VAL A 176 -6.63 -13.08 -23.78
C VAL A 176 -7.88 -13.88 -23.40
N GLY A 177 -8.82 -14.06 -24.32
CA GLY A 177 -9.98 -14.94 -24.24
C GLY A 177 -9.91 -16.05 -25.30
N PRO A 178 -8.95 -16.99 -25.21
CA PRO A 178 -8.75 -18.01 -26.22
C PRO A 178 -9.90 -19.02 -26.29
N ASP A 179 -10.36 -19.32 -27.51
CA ASP A 179 -11.34 -20.38 -27.76
C ASP A 179 -10.90 -21.75 -27.23
N ARG A 180 -11.88 -22.61 -26.91
CA ARG A 180 -11.62 -23.95 -26.37
C ARG A 180 -11.15 -24.92 -27.46
N ASP A 181 -9.86 -24.90 -27.72
CA ASP A 181 -9.18 -26.00 -28.41
C ASP A 181 -9.15 -27.25 -27.52
N GLN A 182 -9.44 -28.42 -28.10
CA GLN A 182 -9.39 -29.72 -27.42
C GLN A 182 -8.03 -30.43 -27.61
N SER A 183 -7.21 -29.98 -28.56
CA SER A 183 -5.88 -30.53 -28.84
C SER A 183 -4.80 -30.05 -27.85
N VAL A 184 -5.05 -28.92 -27.16
CA VAL A 184 -4.15 -28.32 -26.18
C VAL A 184 -4.76 -28.37 -24.77
N ARG A 185 -3.89 -28.49 -23.75
CA ARG A 185 -4.30 -28.41 -22.34
C ARG A 185 -4.76 -26.99 -22.02
N LEU A 186 -5.87 -26.86 -21.29
CA LEU A 186 -6.48 -25.57 -20.98
C LEU A 186 -5.53 -24.64 -20.20
N VAL A 187 -4.74 -25.20 -19.28
CA VAL A 187 -3.76 -24.46 -18.47
C VAL A 187 -2.71 -23.79 -19.36
N ASP A 188 -2.11 -24.57 -20.26
CA ASP A 188 -1.01 -24.13 -21.13
C ASP A 188 -1.48 -23.00 -22.07
N ARG A 189 -2.74 -23.03 -22.51
CA ARG A 189 -3.35 -21.95 -23.30
C ARG A 189 -3.62 -20.67 -22.49
N TYR A 190 -3.98 -20.80 -21.22
CA TYR A 190 -4.11 -19.64 -20.31
C TYR A 190 -2.74 -19.11 -19.82
N GLU A 191 -1.69 -19.92 -19.85
CA GLU A 191 -0.31 -19.46 -19.61
C GLU A 191 0.10 -18.45 -20.70
N GLU A 192 -0.13 -18.76 -21.97
CA GLU A 192 0.07 -17.81 -23.09
C GLU A 192 -0.76 -16.53 -22.94
N ALA A 193 -2.06 -16.65 -22.63
CA ALA A 193 -2.95 -15.51 -22.39
C ALA A 193 -2.47 -14.63 -21.21
N SER A 194 -1.93 -15.24 -20.15
CA SER A 194 -1.39 -14.51 -18.99
C SER A 194 -0.15 -13.68 -19.36
N VAL A 195 0.69 -14.15 -20.28
CA VAL A 195 1.84 -13.38 -20.79
C VAL A 195 1.37 -12.17 -21.58
N HIS A 196 0.30 -12.28 -22.38
CA HIS A 196 -0.27 -11.13 -23.10
C HIS A 196 -0.86 -10.08 -22.14
N LEU A 197 -1.58 -10.51 -21.10
CA LEU A 197 -2.10 -9.62 -20.05
C LEU A 197 -0.95 -8.95 -19.27
N TRP A 198 0.10 -9.68 -18.92
CA TRP A 198 1.27 -9.14 -18.23
C TRP A 198 2.04 -8.13 -19.09
N ASP A 199 2.30 -8.44 -20.36
CA ASP A 199 2.97 -7.53 -21.30
C ASP A 199 2.15 -6.25 -21.53
N LEU A 200 0.81 -6.33 -21.50
CA LEU A 200 -0.10 -5.18 -21.51
C LEU A 200 0.01 -4.34 -20.24
N LEU A 201 -0.11 -4.94 -19.06
CA LEU A 201 -0.07 -4.24 -17.77
C LEU A 201 1.25 -3.49 -17.56
N GLU A 202 2.37 -4.11 -17.94
CA GLU A 202 3.71 -3.51 -17.89
C GLU A 202 3.94 -2.45 -18.99
N GLY A 203 2.98 -2.26 -19.92
CA GLY A 203 3.06 -1.26 -20.99
C GLY A 203 4.28 -1.44 -21.89
N LYS A 204 4.62 -2.69 -22.25
CA LYS A 204 5.88 -2.98 -22.95
C LYS A 204 5.90 -2.42 -24.38
N ASN A 205 7.06 -1.91 -24.79
CA ASN A 205 7.34 -1.51 -26.19
C ASN A 205 7.59 -2.72 -27.09
N LYS A 206 6.70 -3.73 -27.06
CA LYS A 206 6.74 -4.96 -27.84
C LYS A 206 5.53 -4.96 -28.79
N ALA A 207 5.72 -5.40 -30.02
CA ALA A 207 4.66 -5.44 -31.03
C ALA A 207 3.61 -6.51 -30.69
N VAL A 208 2.34 -6.19 -30.92
CA VAL A 208 1.18 -7.08 -30.75
C VAL A 208 0.00 -6.52 -31.56
N VAL A 209 -0.77 -7.37 -32.24
CA VAL A 209 -2.02 -7.01 -32.95
C VAL A 209 -1.95 -5.75 -33.84
N GLY A 210 -0.84 -5.57 -34.56
CA GLY A 210 -0.61 -4.41 -35.44
C GLY A 210 -0.20 -3.11 -34.72
N THR A 211 -0.07 -3.12 -33.40
CA THR A 211 0.35 -2.00 -32.55
C THR A 211 1.41 -2.46 -31.52
N THR A 212 1.53 -1.80 -30.37
CA THR A 212 2.35 -2.23 -29.23
C THR A 212 1.50 -2.35 -27.96
N TYR A 213 1.94 -3.16 -26.99
CA TYR A 213 1.26 -3.28 -25.69
C TYR A 213 1.15 -1.93 -24.99
N LYS A 214 2.20 -1.09 -25.07
CA LYS A 214 2.18 0.28 -24.57
C LYS A 214 1.02 1.10 -25.15
N ALA A 215 0.92 1.19 -26.48
CA ALA A 215 -0.11 1.98 -27.15
C ALA A 215 -1.52 1.42 -26.91
N LEU A 216 -1.68 0.09 -26.83
CA LEU A 216 -2.95 -0.55 -26.50
C LEU A 216 -3.38 -0.25 -25.06
N ARG A 217 -2.43 -0.25 -24.11
CA ARG A 217 -2.64 0.17 -22.71
C ARG A 217 -3.00 1.65 -22.61
N GLU A 218 -2.33 2.52 -23.35
CA GLU A 218 -2.65 3.96 -23.42
C GLU A 218 -4.06 4.21 -23.99
N THR A 219 -4.48 3.40 -24.97
CA THR A 219 -5.83 3.46 -25.54
C THR A 219 -6.89 2.99 -24.54
N LEU A 220 -6.64 1.91 -23.79
CA LEU A 220 -7.48 1.47 -22.68
C LEU A 220 -7.62 2.58 -21.62
N ASP A 221 -6.50 3.13 -21.15
CA ASP A 221 -6.49 4.21 -20.15
C ASP A 221 -7.28 5.44 -20.67
N GLN A 222 -7.12 5.83 -21.94
CA GLN A 222 -7.86 6.93 -22.56
C GLN A 222 -9.37 6.69 -22.55
N VAL A 223 -9.82 5.46 -22.86
CA VAL A 223 -11.26 5.12 -22.84
C VAL A 223 -11.79 5.11 -21.41
N MET A 224 -11.07 4.53 -20.45
CA MET A 224 -11.50 4.50 -19.05
C MET A 224 -11.54 5.89 -18.42
N LEU A 225 -10.59 6.78 -18.76
CA LEU A 225 -10.54 8.15 -18.25
C LEU A 225 -11.56 9.11 -18.92
N SER A 226 -12.21 8.70 -20.00
CA SER A 226 -13.20 9.54 -20.71
C SER A 226 -14.51 9.75 -19.95
N GLY A 227 -14.81 8.88 -18.98
CA GLY A 227 -16.12 8.84 -18.32
C GLY A 227 -17.28 8.36 -19.20
N TYR A 228 -17.04 7.88 -20.44
CA TYR A 228 -18.10 7.35 -21.31
C TYR A 228 -18.90 6.23 -20.63
N PHE A 229 -18.22 5.32 -19.93
CA PHE A 229 -18.86 4.21 -19.22
C PHE A 229 -19.39 4.55 -17.82
N ASP A 230 -19.06 5.74 -17.29
CA ASP A 230 -19.65 6.26 -16.04
C ASP A 230 -21.02 6.90 -16.30
N GLN A 231 -21.25 7.36 -17.54
CA GLN A 231 -22.55 7.85 -18.00
C GLN A 231 -23.47 6.65 -18.27
N VAL A 232 -24.35 6.35 -17.32
CA VAL A 232 -25.43 5.36 -17.55
C VAL A 232 -26.32 5.87 -18.69
N PRO A 233 -26.47 5.13 -19.81
CA PRO A 233 -27.44 5.50 -20.82
C PRO A 233 -28.83 5.33 -20.23
N SER A 234 -29.50 6.44 -19.92
CA SER A 234 -30.94 6.44 -19.66
C SER A 234 -31.63 5.86 -20.88
N HIS A 235 -32.06 4.60 -20.79
CA HIS A 235 -32.70 3.93 -21.91
C HIS A 235 -33.90 4.75 -22.40
N GLN A 236 -33.84 5.16 -23.67
CA GLN A 236 -34.98 5.71 -24.40
C GLN A 236 -36.01 4.59 -24.67
N ASN A 237 -36.63 4.08 -23.61
CA ASN A 237 -37.98 3.53 -23.73
C ASN A 237 -38.92 4.74 -23.83
N GLY A 238 -39.74 4.76 -24.88
CA GLY A 238 -40.41 5.98 -25.32
C GLY A 238 -41.37 6.62 -24.31
N VAL A 239 -41.52 7.93 -24.47
CA VAL A 239 -42.49 8.82 -23.79
C VAL A 239 -42.19 9.09 -22.31
N CYS A 240 -41.28 10.05 -22.09
CA CYS A 240 -41.60 11.23 -21.26
C CYS A 240 -40.61 12.36 -21.57
N GLU A 241 -40.93 13.18 -22.58
CA GLU A 241 -40.40 14.55 -22.57
C GLU A 241 -41.07 15.33 -21.42
N GLU A 242 -40.41 16.41 -20.98
CA GLU A 242 -40.99 17.43 -20.10
C GLU A 242 -41.24 17.03 -18.63
N LYS A 243 -40.17 16.70 -17.87
CA LYS A 243 -40.07 17.14 -16.45
C LYS A 243 -38.66 17.18 -15.82
N ALA A 244 -37.75 17.95 -16.42
CA ALA A 244 -36.44 18.24 -15.82
C ALA A 244 -36.06 19.74 -15.78
N ALA A 245 -36.97 20.63 -16.21
CA ALA A 245 -36.77 22.08 -16.20
C ALA A 245 -37.53 22.81 -15.07
N GLU A 246 -38.59 22.23 -14.51
CA GLU A 246 -39.44 22.91 -13.50
C GLU A 246 -38.93 22.81 -12.05
N GLU A 247 -38.04 21.86 -11.72
CA GLU A 247 -37.55 21.73 -10.33
C GLU A 247 -36.45 22.74 -9.96
N ALA A 248 -35.93 23.52 -10.93
CA ALA A 248 -34.97 24.60 -10.68
C ALA A 248 -35.63 25.96 -10.36
N GLU A 249 -36.87 26.20 -10.79
CA GLU A 249 -37.57 27.48 -10.55
C GLU A 249 -38.48 27.45 -9.30
N ALA A 250 -38.71 26.28 -8.70
CA ALA A 250 -39.60 26.12 -7.55
C ALA A 250 -38.99 26.51 -6.17
N GLN A 251 -37.73 26.98 -6.11
CA GLN A 251 -37.07 27.36 -4.85
C GLN A 251 -36.92 28.88 -4.61
N ASP A 252 -37.24 29.74 -5.60
CA ASP A 252 -37.03 31.21 -5.49
C ASP A 252 -38.30 32.02 -5.14
N GLN A 253 -39.39 31.36 -4.72
CA GLN A 253 -40.67 32.02 -4.37
C GLN A 253 -41.25 31.64 -3.00
N ALA A 254 -40.40 31.22 -2.05
CA ALA A 254 -40.82 30.86 -0.68
C ALA A 254 -40.46 31.89 0.41
N SER A 255 -39.78 32.99 0.06
CA SER A 255 -39.20 33.96 1.02
C SER A 255 -39.95 35.29 1.15
N ALA A 256 -41.08 35.48 0.45
CA ALA A 256 -41.68 36.81 0.23
C ALA A 256 -43.20 36.93 0.53
N ALA A 257 -43.72 36.28 1.57
CA ALA A 257 -44.98 36.70 2.23
C ALA A 257 -45.24 35.99 3.57
N THR A 258 -44.97 36.65 4.71
CA THR A 258 -45.78 36.60 5.96
C THR A 258 -45.18 37.48 7.05
N VAL A 259 -45.34 38.80 6.91
CA VAL A 259 -45.22 39.73 8.04
C VAL A 259 -46.54 40.47 8.16
N ALA A 260 -47.43 40.01 9.04
CA ALA A 260 -48.45 40.79 9.75
C ALA A 260 -49.44 39.91 10.55
N GLU A 261 -49.07 39.47 11.75
CA GLU A 261 -49.94 39.69 12.93
C GLU A 261 -49.06 39.79 14.18
N ALA A 262 -49.42 40.66 15.12
CA ALA A 262 -48.52 41.16 16.16
C ALA A 262 -49.03 40.89 17.57
N ALA A 263 -48.13 40.59 18.52
CA ALA A 263 -48.28 40.95 19.93
C ALA A 263 -46.95 40.84 20.72
N ALA A 264 -46.84 41.67 21.76
CA ALA A 264 -45.90 41.59 22.90
C ALA A 264 -44.40 41.88 22.67
N ALA A 265 -44.05 43.16 22.80
CA ALA A 265 -42.77 43.68 23.32
C ALA A 265 -42.75 43.53 24.89
N PRO A 266 -41.69 43.94 25.67
CA PRO A 266 -40.56 44.80 25.29
C PRO A 266 -39.16 44.53 25.91
N ALA A 267 -38.18 45.29 25.40
CA ALA A 267 -36.93 45.76 26.07
C ALA A 267 -35.83 44.70 26.40
N VAL A 268 -34.54 45.01 26.52
CA VAL A 268 -33.83 46.30 26.74
C VAL A 268 -32.39 46.31 26.16
N VAL A 269 -32.03 47.40 25.45
CA VAL A 269 -30.84 48.27 25.65
C VAL A 269 -29.37 47.81 25.35
N ALA A 270 -28.64 48.77 24.74
CA ALA A 270 -27.18 49.08 24.78
C ALA A 270 -26.26 48.65 23.61
N GLU A 271 -26.15 49.58 22.67
CA GLU A 271 -25.03 49.86 21.75
C GLU A 271 -23.89 50.62 22.46
N SER A 272 -22.61 50.48 22.03
CA SER A 272 -21.63 51.59 22.13
C SER A 272 -20.34 51.39 21.31
N SER A 273 -19.89 52.52 20.73
CA SER A 273 -18.56 52.77 20.14
C SER A 273 -17.58 53.41 21.17
N GLU A 274 -16.37 53.94 20.89
CA GLU A 274 -15.68 54.23 19.61
C GLU A 274 -14.13 54.30 19.69
N ALA A 275 -13.48 54.07 18.54
CA ALA A 275 -12.23 54.61 17.95
C ALA A 275 -11.03 55.21 18.76
N GLU A 276 -9.83 54.87 18.24
CA GLU A 276 -8.49 55.55 18.16
C GLU A 276 -7.86 56.39 19.30
N GLU A 277 -6.56 56.12 19.58
CA GLU A 277 -5.48 57.14 19.57
C GLU A 277 -4.07 56.53 19.29
N GLN A 278 -2.99 57.34 19.33
CA GLN A 278 -1.77 57.24 18.49
C GLN A 278 -0.56 56.40 19.01
N SER A 279 0.35 56.09 18.06
CA SER A 279 1.73 55.53 18.15
C SER A 279 2.79 56.50 18.78
N PRO A 280 4.13 56.22 18.91
CA PRO A 280 4.94 55.12 18.32
C PRO A 280 6.16 54.56 19.16
N THR A 281 6.95 53.69 18.50
CA THR A 281 8.41 53.34 18.70
C THR A 281 8.83 52.06 19.45
N ALA A 282 9.99 51.52 19.00
CA ALA A 282 10.83 50.41 19.50
C ALA A 282 10.58 48.97 18.95
N ASP A 283 11.48 48.57 18.03
CA ASP A 283 11.94 47.21 17.69
C ASP A 283 13.15 46.87 18.65
N PRO A 284 13.65 45.62 18.86
CA PRO A 284 13.49 44.42 18.03
C PRO A 284 13.39 43.02 18.73
N GLU A 285 13.36 41.99 17.87
CA GLU A 285 13.60 40.54 18.07
C GLU A 285 12.45 39.64 18.61
N PRO A 286 12.14 38.51 17.92
CA PRO A 286 11.09 37.58 18.33
C PRO A 286 11.58 36.44 19.26
N GLU A 287 10.79 36.14 20.29
CA GLU A 287 10.99 34.97 21.15
C GLU A 287 10.65 33.62 20.48
N VAL A 288 11.23 32.57 21.05
CA VAL A 288 11.05 31.17 20.68
C VAL A 288 9.61 30.70 21.00
N VAL A 289 8.96 30.03 20.04
CA VAL A 289 7.78 29.20 20.32
C VAL A 289 8.05 27.76 19.90
N GLU A 290 8.26 26.92 20.91
CA GLU A 290 8.31 25.46 20.81
C GLU A 290 6.88 24.93 20.64
N PHE A 291 6.58 24.26 19.53
CA PHE A 291 5.27 23.64 19.31
C PHE A 291 5.38 22.11 19.29
N THR A 292 5.09 21.49 20.44
CA THR A 292 5.04 20.04 20.62
C THR A 292 3.63 19.51 20.44
N ASP A 293 3.22 19.23 19.20
CA ASP A 293 1.91 18.62 18.93
C ASP A 293 1.92 17.12 19.21
N SER A 294 1.42 16.76 20.40
CA SER A 294 1.25 15.38 20.85
C SER A 294 -0.09 14.83 20.34
N ILE A 295 -0.10 14.24 19.14
CA ILE A 295 -1.31 13.56 18.63
C ILE A 295 -1.53 12.26 19.41
N ALA A 296 -2.60 12.23 20.19
CA ALA A 296 -3.05 11.03 20.91
C ALA A 296 -3.55 9.96 19.94
N VAL A 297 -2.96 8.77 19.98
CA VAL A 297 -3.43 7.61 19.22
C VAL A 297 -4.46 6.85 20.07
N GLU A 298 -5.73 7.00 19.71
CA GLU A 298 -6.81 6.19 20.25
C GLU A 298 -6.64 4.72 19.80
N LYS A 299 -6.74 3.80 20.76
CA LYS A 299 -6.58 2.36 20.51
C LYS A 299 -7.93 1.74 20.14
N THR A 300 -8.28 1.73 18.87
CA THR A 300 -9.35 0.85 18.37
C THR A 300 -8.77 -0.56 18.14
N GLU A 301 -9.41 -1.57 18.71
CA GLU A 301 -8.92 -2.95 18.70
C GLU A 301 -9.04 -3.60 17.32
N PHE A 302 -7.93 -4.11 16.79
CA PHE A 302 -7.88 -4.71 15.46
C PHE A 302 -8.19 -6.21 15.51
N ILE A 303 -9.46 -6.59 15.29
CA ILE A 303 -9.90 -7.98 15.21
C ILE A 303 -9.39 -8.61 13.90
N PRO A 304 -8.64 -9.73 13.93
CA PRO A 304 -8.04 -10.32 12.73
C PRO A 304 -9.04 -11.17 11.92
N LEU A 305 -9.81 -10.53 11.04
CA LEU A 305 -10.69 -11.20 10.05
C LEU A 305 -9.92 -11.81 8.86
N LEU A 306 -8.80 -12.47 9.13
CA LEU A 306 -7.94 -13.09 8.10
C LEU A 306 -8.51 -14.39 7.51
N GLY A 307 -9.52 -15.00 8.15
CA GLY A 307 -10.23 -16.17 7.60
C GLY A 307 -11.28 -15.80 6.54
N SER A 308 -12.01 -14.71 6.73
CA SER A 308 -13.19 -14.38 5.91
C SER A 308 -12.84 -13.84 4.53
N PHE A 309 -11.76 -13.06 4.40
CA PHE A 309 -11.36 -12.49 3.10
C PHE A 309 -10.92 -13.54 2.08
N SER A 310 -10.22 -14.60 2.51
CA SER A 310 -9.82 -15.69 1.60
C SER A 310 -11.04 -16.45 1.06
N VAL A 311 -12.03 -16.72 1.92
CA VAL A 311 -13.27 -17.41 1.51
C VAL A 311 -14.12 -16.49 0.61
N ILE A 312 -14.19 -15.18 0.91
CA ILE A 312 -14.91 -14.21 0.07
C ILE A 312 -14.23 -14.05 -1.30
N LEU A 313 -12.90 -14.02 -1.39
CA LEU A 313 -12.22 -13.97 -2.69
C LEU A 313 -12.48 -15.23 -3.51
N VAL A 314 -12.33 -16.43 -2.92
CA VAL A 314 -12.55 -17.71 -3.61
C VAL A 314 -14.01 -17.84 -4.09
N LEU A 315 -14.99 -17.55 -3.23
CA LEU A 315 -16.40 -17.58 -3.63
C LEU A 315 -16.74 -16.52 -4.69
N LYS A 316 -16.04 -15.38 -4.70
CA LYS A 316 -16.26 -14.33 -5.70
C LYS A 316 -15.58 -14.62 -7.03
N THR A 317 -14.41 -15.28 -7.04
CA THR A 317 -13.80 -15.77 -8.29
C THR A 317 -14.59 -16.95 -8.86
N GLU A 318 -15.08 -17.88 -8.04
CA GLU A 318 -15.98 -18.96 -8.50
C GLU A 318 -17.31 -18.41 -9.03
N SER A 319 -17.91 -17.42 -8.36
CA SER A 319 -19.14 -16.76 -8.80
C SER A 319 -18.95 -15.97 -10.11
N VAL A 320 -17.80 -15.30 -10.30
CA VAL A 320 -17.47 -14.62 -11.57
C VAL A 320 -17.22 -15.63 -12.69
N LEU A 321 -16.46 -16.72 -12.48
CA LEU A 321 -16.30 -17.78 -13.49
C LEU A 321 -17.64 -18.43 -13.85
N CYS A 322 -18.50 -18.69 -12.87
CA CYS A 322 -19.82 -19.29 -13.08
C CYS A 322 -20.77 -18.33 -13.81
N SER A 323 -20.71 -17.03 -13.51
CA SER A 323 -21.47 -15.97 -14.20
C SER A 323 -21.02 -15.80 -15.65
N MET A 324 -19.71 -15.74 -15.92
CA MET A 324 -19.18 -15.68 -17.28
C MET A 324 -19.54 -16.94 -18.07
N SER A 325 -19.37 -18.13 -17.48
CA SER A 325 -19.75 -19.40 -18.13
C SER A 325 -21.26 -19.50 -18.40
N SER A 326 -22.12 -18.97 -17.51
CA SER A 326 -23.57 -18.94 -17.72
C SER A 326 -23.95 -17.97 -18.84
N ARG A 327 -23.36 -16.76 -18.88
CA ARG A 327 -23.63 -15.77 -19.95
C ARG A 327 -23.17 -16.29 -21.32
N PHE A 328 -22.00 -16.91 -21.39
CA PHE A 328 -21.52 -17.58 -22.61
C PHE A 328 -22.48 -18.69 -23.07
N LEU A 329 -23.01 -19.49 -22.14
CA LEU A 329 -23.94 -20.57 -22.45
C LEU A 329 -25.31 -20.04 -22.90
N VAL A 330 -25.81 -18.95 -22.28
CA VAL A 330 -27.06 -18.28 -22.68
C VAL A 330 -26.94 -17.67 -24.08
N CYS A 331 -25.86 -16.94 -24.38
CA CYS A 331 -25.63 -16.41 -25.74
C CYS A 331 -25.55 -17.54 -26.78
N LYS A 332 -24.90 -18.66 -26.43
CA LYS A 332 -24.76 -19.82 -27.32
C LYS A 332 -26.07 -20.62 -27.51
N LEU A 333 -26.96 -20.60 -26.52
CA LEU A 333 -28.33 -21.13 -26.64
C LEU A 333 -29.23 -20.24 -27.49
N MET A 334 -29.15 -18.90 -27.35
CA MET A 334 -29.91 -17.98 -28.21
C MET A 334 -29.46 -18.07 -29.68
N LEU A 335 -28.16 -18.15 -29.95
CA LEU A 335 -27.63 -18.36 -31.31
C LEU A 335 -28.00 -19.73 -31.93
N LEU A 336 -28.28 -20.74 -31.11
CA LEU A 336 -28.80 -22.03 -31.60
C LEU A 336 -30.31 -22.02 -31.85
N GLN A 337 -31.05 -21.08 -31.27
CA GLN A 337 -32.50 -20.95 -31.42
C GLN A 337 -32.92 -20.07 -32.62
N GLU A 338 -31.99 -19.28 -33.20
CA GLU A 338 -32.19 -18.59 -34.48
C GLU A 338 -31.80 -19.43 -35.72
N PHE A 339 -31.34 -20.68 -35.53
CA PHE A 339 -30.90 -21.58 -36.61
C PHE A 339 -31.73 -22.88 -36.76
N GLN A 340 -32.98 -22.88 -36.29
CA GLN A 340 -34.02 -23.90 -36.56
C GLN A 340 -35.29 -23.29 -37.16
#